data_AF-A0A0D0QVS6-F1
#
_entry.id   AF-A0A0D0QVS6-F1
#
_cell.length_a   1.000
_cell.length_b   1.000
_cell.length_c   1.000
_cell.angle_alpha   90.00
_cell.angle_beta   90.00
_cell.angle_gamma   90.00
#
_symmetry.space_group_name_H-M   'P 1'
#
loop_
_entity.id
_entity.type
_entity.pdbx_description
1 polymer ?
#
loop_
_entity_poly.entity_id
_entity_poly.type
_entity_poly.pdbx_seq_one_letter_code
_entity_poly.pdbx_strand_id
1 'polypeptide(L)'
;MNNFFLQNSCSINLNFLIYIHNLYENYHKSHKTSKFPWLPLKETALLDYNEMNMKARNLWTAIFDSYDMNDRVDLEWWINNKFHYYDLFKIDHAGMKLYEDIKKSFESWYWGIGKHMCDIFSHDLVENYYKELVVMTEKKDLQLKNTTFYLQVVYNAPPVSWKNKNEKMIIISPETKRPTVDELYDALFN
;
A
#
# COMPACT_ATOMS: atom_id res chain seq x y z
N MET A 1 17.34 -19.49 19.37
CA MET A 1 16.99 -18.05 19.45
C MET A 1 15.98 -17.78 18.36
N ASN A 2 14.83 -17.21 18.72
CA ASN A 2 13.80 -16.83 17.77
C ASN A 2 14.19 -15.49 17.15
N ASN A 3 14.33 -15.44 15.82
CA ASN A 3 14.70 -14.26 15.05
C ASN A 3 13.47 -13.71 14.31
N PHE A 4 12.37 -13.56 15.04
CA PHE A 4 11.17 -12.92 14.50
C PHE A 4 11.29 -11.41 14.64
N PHE A 5 10.96 -10.68 13.57
CA PHE A 5 10.88 -9.22 13.57
C PHE A 5 9.51 -8.78 13.08
N LEU A 6 8.81 -7.99 13.89
CA LEU A 6 7.67 -7.21 13.43
C LEU A 6 8.18 -5.81 13.09
N GLN A 7 7.94 -5.34 11.87
CA GLN A 7 8.38 -4.03 11.42
C GLN A 7 7.22 -3.31 10.74
N ASN A 8 7.21 -1.99 10.79
CA ASN A 8 6.41 -1.21 9.86
C ASN A 8 7.18 -1.03 8.56
N SER A 9 6.45 -0.91 7.45
CA SER A 9 6.98 -0.45 6.17
C SER A 9 5.96 0.45 5.50
N CYS A 10 6.43 1.43 4.73
CA CYS A 10 5.59 2.29 3.91
C CYS A 10 6.07 2.23 2.47
N SER A 11 5.42 1.40 1.65
CA SER A 11 5.81 1.20 0.25
C SER A 11 5.37 2.39 -0.60
N ILE A 12 6.32 3.05 -1.25
CA ILE A 12 6.03 4.13 -2.21
C ILE A 12 5.21 3.59 -3.38
N ASN A 13 5.48 2.36 -3.84
CA ASN A 13 4.80 1.74 -4.96
C ASN A 13 3.32 1.45 -4.66
N LEU A 14 3.04 0.82 -3.50
CA LEU A 14 1.66 0.55 -3.08
C LEU A 14 0.88 1.86 -2.85
N ASN A 15 1.51 2.84 -2.21
CA ASN A 15 0.89 4.14 -1.95
C ASN A 15 0.63 4.92 -3.26
N PHE A 16 1.51 4.84 -4.26
CA PHE A 16 1.28 5.50 -5.54
C PHE A 16 0.10 4.91 -6.31
N LEU A 17 -0.06 3.60 -6.25
CA LEU A 17 -1.17 2.94 -6.92
C LEU A 17 -2.52 3.31 -6.29
N ILE A 18 -2.56 3.44 -4.96
CA ILE A 18 -3.73 3.97 -4.23
C ILE A 18 -3.98 5.45 -4.61
N TYR A 19 -2.92 6.24 -4.77
CA TYR A 19 -2.99 7.64 -5.22
C TYR A 19 -3.68 7.77 -6.58
N ILE A 20 -3.27 6.96 -7.57
CA ILE A 20 -3.90 6.91 -8.89
C ILE A 20 -5.35 6.44 -8.78
N HIS A 21 -5.61 5.36 -8.03
CA HIS A 21 -6.95 4.82 -7.88
C HIS A 21 -7.92 5.85 -7.28
N ASN A 22 -7.48 6.59 -6.25
CA ASN A 22 -8.30 7.63 -5.61
C ASN A 22 -8.62 8.79 -6.55
N LEU A 23 -7.71 9.17 -7.46
CA LEU A 23 -7.98 10.15 -8.51
C LEU A 23 -9.09 9.68 -9.45
N TYR A 24 -9.00 8.42 -9.92
CA TYR A 24 -10.02 7.83 -10.78
C TYR A 24 -11.38 7.73 -10.08
N GLU A 25 -11.40 7.33 -8.81
CA GLU A 25 -12.60 7.29 -7.98
C GLU A 25 -13.25 8.67 -7.85
N ASN A 26 -12.45 9.70 -7.55
CA ASN A 26 -12.94 11.07 -7.43
C ASN A 26 -13.50 11.62 -8.74
N TYR A 27 -12.94 11.22 -9.89
CA TYR A 27 -13.44 11.62 -11.19
C TYR A 27 -14.77 10.96 -11.53
N HIS A 28 -14.93 9.66 -11.25
CA HIS A 28 -16.09 8.87 -11.66
C HIS A 28 -17.25 8.88 -10.65
N LYS A 29 -17.02 9.24 -9.38
CA LYS A 29 -18.04 9.16 -8.34
C LYS A 29 -18.47 10.54 -7.86
N SER A 30 -19.80 10.76 -7.77
CA SER A 30 -20.39 11.95 -7.12
C SER A 30 -20.45 11.81 -5.59
N HIS A 31 -19.44 11.20 -4.97
CA HIS A 31 -19.47 10.90 -3.54
C HIS A 31 -19.60 12.18 -2.69
N LYS A 32 -20.25 12.05 -1.53
CA LYS A 32 -20.37 13.14 -0.54
C LYS A 32 -19.02 13.62 -0.01
N THR A 33 -17.95 12.82 -0.13
CA THR A 33 -16.60 13.14 0.34
C THR A 33 -15.58 12.65 -0.69
N SER A 34 -14.86 13.58 -1.30
CA SER A 34 -13.71 13.27 -2.16
C SER A 34 -12.59 12.64 -1.33
N LYS A 35 -11.90 11.65 -1.91
CA LYS A 35 -10.68 11.10 -1.32
C LYS A 35 -9.49 12.00 -1.59
N PHE A 36 -8.46 11.96 -0.75
CA PHE A 36 -7.16 12.49 -1.14
C PHE A 36 -6.44 11.50 -2.08
N PRO A 37 -5.76 11.98 -3.13
CA PRO A 37 -5.69 13.36 -3.62
C PRO A 37 -6.90 13.76 -4.47
N TRP A 38 -7.13 15.07 -4.59
CA TRP A 38 -8.03 15.60 -5.61
C TRP A 38 -7.24 16.44 -6.60
N LEU A 39 -7.23 16.02 -7.87
CA LEU A 39 -6.65 16.76 -8.98
C LEU A 39 -7.66 16.79 -10.14
N PRO A 40 -7.77 17.91 -10.86
CA PRO A 40 -8.63 17.97 -12.04
C PRO A 40 -8.07 17.06 -13.14
N LEU A 41 -8.81 16.00 -13.48
CA LEU A 41 -8.44 15.07 -14.56
C LEU A 41 -9.14 15.43 -15.86
N LYS A 42 -8.47 15.14 -16.98
CA LYS A 42 -9.06 15.27 -18.32
C LYS A 42 -9.52 13.91 -18.80
N GLU A 43 -10.82 13.76 -19.09
CA GLU A 43 -11.41 12.50 -19.59
C GLU A 43 -10.64 11.89 -20.77
N THR A 44 -10.18 12.76 -21.68
CA THR A 44 -9.48 12.36 -22.89
C THR A 44 -8.16 11.64 -22.61
N ALA A 45 -7.58 11.81 -21.42
CA ALA A 45 -6.32 11.19 -20.98
C ALA A 45 -6.54 9.90 -20.14
N LEU A 46 -7.78 9.62 -19.74
CA LEU A 46 -8.12 8.49 -18.86
C LEU A 46 -8.55 7.26 -19.66
N LEU A 47 -8.27 6.09 -19.09
CA LEU A 47 -8.90 4.83 -19.50
C LEU A 47 -10.34 4.76 -18.98
N ASP A 48 -11.11 3.81 -19.50
CA ASP A 48 -12.37 3.41 -18.84
C ASP A 48 -12.08 2.95 -17.40
N TYR A 49 -13.00 3.27 -16.49
CA TYR A 49 -12.82 2.98 -15.07
C TYR A 49 -12.60 1.49 -14.79
N ASN A 50 -13.34 0.60 -15.46
CA ASN A 50 -13.21 -0.84 -15.23
C ASN A 50 -11.89 -1.37 -15.80
N GLU A 51 -11.48 -0.87 -16.97
CA GLU A 51 -10.18 -1.20 -17.55
C GLU A 51 -9.04 -0.79 -16.61
N MET A 52 -9.06 0.46 -16.14
CA MET A 52 -8.09 0.97 -15.18
C MET A 52 -8.06 0.12 -13.92
N ASN A 53 -9.21 -0.19 -13.33
CA ASN A 53 -9.28 -0.94 -12.08
C ASN A 53 -8.75 -2.38 -12.23
N MET A 54 -9.02 -3.06 -13.35
CA MET A 54 -8.42 -4.36 -13.62
C MET A 54 -6.89 -4.29 -13.71
N LYS A 55 -6.35 -3.32 -14.47
CA LYS A 55 -4.90 -3.13 -14.59
C LYS A 55 -4.27 -2.75 -13.24
N ALA A 56 -4.92 -1.89 -12.48
CA ALA A 56 -4.47 -1.49 -11.15
C ALA A 56 -4.44 -2.68 -10.19
N ARG A 57 -5.47 -3.54 -10.18
CA ARG A 57 -5.45 -4.78 -9.37
C ARG A 57 -4.31 -5.72 -9.72
N ASN A 58 -3.98 -5.84 -11.00
CA ASN A 58 -2.85 -6.67 -11.46
C ASN A 58 -1.51 -6.06 -11.01
N LEU A 59 -1.33 -4.74 -11.16
CA LEU A 59 -0.15 -4.05 -10.65
C LEU A 59 -0.03 -4.17 -9.13
N TRP A 60 -1.14 -4.00 -8.41
CA TRP A 60 -1.18 -4.18 -6.96
C TRP A 60 -0.66 -5.56 -6.58
N THR A 61 -1.18 -6.60 -7.22
CA THR A 61 -0.77 -7.98 -6.97
C THR A 61 0.71 -8.19 -7.29
N ALA A 62 1.19 -7.64 -8.42
CA ALA A 62 2.60 -7.73 -8.78
C ALA A 62 3.53 -7.02 -7.79
N ILE A 63 3.15 -5.84 -7.29
CA ILE A 63 3.91 -5.13 -6.25
C ILE A 63 3.87 -5.92 -4.94
N PHE A 64 2.67 -6.29 -4.50
CA PHE A 64 2.40 -7.00 -3.26
C PHE A 64 3.13 -8.35 -3.19
N ASP A 65 3.19 -9.09 -4.29
CA ASP A 65 3.84 -10.40 -4.37
C ASP A 65 5.33 -10.31 -4.77
N SER A 66 5.93 -9.11 -4.93
CA SER A 66 7.31 -9.00 -5.44
C SER A 66 8.43 -9.21 -4.41
N TYR A 67 8.10 -9.63 -3.18
CA TYR A 67 8.98 -10.20 -2.16
C TYR A 67 10.40 -9.61 -2.04
N ASP A 68 10.52 -8.43 -1.43
CA ASP A 68 11.58 -8.05 -0.48
C ASP A 68 11.27 -6.61 -0.03
N MET A 69 10.12 -6.40 0.64
CA MET A 69 9.60 -5.08 1.02
C MET A 69 10.41 -4.42 2.17
N ASN A 70 11.73 -4.57 2.12
CA ASN A 70 12.62 -3.59 2.68
C ASN A 70 12.42 -2.28 1.89
N ASP A 71 12.17 -1.19 2.61
CA ASP A 71 12.00 0.17 2.05
C ASP A 71 13.07 0.55 1.00
N ARG A 72 14.30 0.04 1.13
CA ARG A 72 15.38 0.24 0.16
C ARG A 72 15.06 -0.37 -1.20
N VAL A 73 14.60 -1.62 -1.23
CA VAL A 73 14.30 -2.35 -2.48
C VAL A 73 13.08 -1.73 -3.15
N ASP A 74 12.06 -1.36 -2.37
CA ASP A 74 10.87 -0.67 -2.86
C ASP A 74 11.22 0.70 -3.50
N LEU A 75 12.13 1.46 -2.86
CA LEU A 75 12.67 2.70 -3.42
C LEU A 75 13.51 2.46 -4.68
N GLU A 76 14.34 1.42 -4.73
CA GLU A 76 15.10 1.05 -5.93
C GLU A 76 14.15 0.71 -7.09
N TRP A 77 13.04 0.01 -6.84
CA TRP A 77 12.03 -0.26 -7.86
C TRP A 77 11.31 0.99 -8.34
N TRP A 78 11.05 1.94 -7.44
CA TRP A 78 10.49 3.24 -7.79
C TRP A 78 11.41 4.02 -8.72
N ILE A 79 12.69 4.16 -8.33
CA ILE A 79 13.70 4.92 -9.09
C ILE A 79 13.89 4.32 -10.49
N ASN A 80 13.93 2.98 -10.56
CA ASN A 80 14.13 2.27 -11.82
C ASN A 80 12.85 2.06 -12.65
N ASN A 81 11.71 2.64 -12.22
CA ASN A 81 10.40 2.47 -12.87
C ASN A 81 10.05 1.00 -13.16
N LYS A 82 10.30 0.10 -12.20
CA LYS A 82 10.05 -1.35 -12.35
C LYS A 82 8.60 -1.64 -12.76
N PHE A 83 7.66 -0.85 -12.26
CA PHE A 83 6.23 -1.01 -12.53
C PHE A 83 5.75 0.05 -13.52
N HIS A 84 4.99 -0.38 -14.53
CA HIS A 84 4.52 0.46 -15.62
C HIS A 84 3.21 1.16 -15.27
N TYR A 85 3.26 2.11 -14.33
CA TYR A 85 2.06 2.86 -13.90
C TYR A 85 1.41 3.70 -15.02
N TYR A 86 2.17 4.04 -16.06
CA TYR A 86 1.66 4.77 -17.22
C TYR A 86 0.59 3.96 -18.00
N ASP A 87 0.59 2.63 -17.89
CA ASP A 87 -0.42 1.75 -18.51
C ASP A 87 -1.81 1.90 -17.88
N LEU A 88 -1.93 2.65 -16.77
CA LEU A 88 -3.18 3.05 -16.14
C LEU A 88 -3.80 4.30 -16.78
N PHE A 89 -3.22 4.82 -17.86
CA PHE A 89 -3.69 5.96 -18.63
C PHE A 89 -3.73 5.61 -20.12
N LYS A 90 -4.32 6.49 -20.93
CA LYS A 90 -4.22 6.32 -22.39
C LYS A 90 -2.78 6.48 -22.86
N ILE A 91 -2.34 5.59 -23.73
CA ILE A 91 -0.99 5.63 -24.32
C ILE A 91 -0.98 6.62 -25.49
N ASP A 92 -1.23 7.88 -25.16
CA ASP A 92 -1.14 9.04 -26.04
C ASP A 92 -0.46 10.21 -25.31
N HIS A 93 -0.23 11.31 -26.02
CA HIS A 93 0.43 12.47 -25.43
C HIS A 93 -0.32 13.06 -24.21
N ALA A 94 -1.66 13.01 -24.21
CA ALA A 94 -2.45 13.56 -23.11
C ALA A 94 -2.39 12.66 -21.86
N GLY A 95 -2.50 11.35 -22.03
CA GLY A 95 -2.38 10.37 -20.96
C GLY A 95 -0.98 10.31 -20.35
N MET A 96 0.06 10.30 -21.19
CA MET A 96 1.45 10.32 -20.70
C MET A 96 1.77 11.59 -19.92
N LYS A 97 1.32 12.76 -20.41
CA LYS A 97 1.49 14.02 -19.68
C LYS A 97 0.75 13.99 -18.34
N LEU A 98 -0.48 13.49 -18.31
CA LEU A 98 -1.25 13.38 -17.07
C LEU A 98 -0.56 12.44 -16.06
N TYR A 99 -0.04 11.31 -16.51
CA TYR A 99 0.75 10.39 -15.69
C TYR A 99 1.97 11.10 -15.06
N GLU A 100 2.74 11.84 -15.85
CA GLU A 100 3.91 12.58 -15.35
C GLU A 100 3.53 13.63 -14.29
N ASP A 101 2.46 14.38 -14.54
CA ASP A 101 1.96 15.40 -13.62
C ASP A 101 1.50 14.76 -12.29
N ILE A 102 0.79 13.62 -12.36
CA ILE A 102 0.36 12.84 -11.20
C ILE A 102 1.56 12.28 -10.44
N LYS A 103 2.56 11.70 -11.12
CA LYS A 103 3.77 11.16 -10.50
C LYS A 103 4.53 12.24 -9.73
N LYS A 104 4.73 13.42 -10.33
CA LYS A 104 5.40 14.56 -9.68
C LYS A 104 4.61 15.08 -8.48
N SER A 105 3.29 15.16 -8.59
CA SER A 105 2.41 15.56 -7.49
C SER A 105 2.49 14.57 -6.32
N PHE A 106 2.44 13.28 -6.62
CA PHE A 106 2.62 12.22 -5.63
C PHE A 106 4.00 12.28 -4.97
N GLU A 107 5.08 12.38 -5.73
CA GLU A 107 6.44 12.47 -5.17
C GLU A 107 6.58 13.66 -4.22
N SER A 108 6.03 14.81 -4.61
CA SER A 108 6.04 16.02 -3.79
C SER A 108 5.30 15.81 -2.46
N TRP A 109 4.12 15.17 -2.51
CA TRP A 109 3.35 14.85 -1.31
C TRP A 109 4.02 13.76 -0.46
N TYR A 110 4.45 12.66 -1.07
CA TYR A 110 4.98 11.48 -0.41
C TYR A 110 6.26 11.82 0.37
N TRP A 111 7.19 12.52 -0.27
CA TRP A 111 8.44 12.96 0.36
C TRP A 111 8.27 14.17 1.28
N GLY A 112 7.25 15.00 1.04
CA GLY A 112 6.96 16.15 1.91
C GLY A 112 6.34 15.74 3.25
N ILE A 113 5.28 14.94 3.23
CA ILE A 113 4.52 14.59 4.44
C ILE A 113 3.92 13.18 4.43
N GLY A 114 3.65 12.61 3.25
CA GLY A 114 2.96 11.33 3.08
C GLY A 114 3.64 10.17 3.81
N LYS A 115 4.95 9.97 3.58
CA LYS A 115 5.72 8.92 4.25
C LYS A 115 5.73 9.12 5.77
N HIS A 116 5.97 10.35 6.23
CA HIS A 116 6.05 10.66 7.64
C HIS A 116 4.72 10.40 8.38
N MET A 117 3.58 10.71 7.76
CA MET A 117 2.26 10.38 8.33
C MET A 117 2.07 8.87 8.50
N CYS A 118 2.51 8.07 7.53
CA CYS A 118 2.42 6.61 7.61
C CYS A 118 3.35 6.05 8.71
N ASP A 119 4.56 6.62 8.83
CA ASP A 119 5.52 6.23 9.86
C ASP A 119 4.98 6.54 11.27
N ILE A 120 4.41 7.73 11.49
CA ILE A 120 3.78 8.11 12.77
C ILE A 120 2.61 7.18 13.11
N PHE A 121 1.73 6.90 12.15
CA PHE A 121 0.53 6.08 12.39
C PHE A 121 0.87 4.68 12.91
N SER A 122 1.98 4.11 12.44
CA SER A 122 2.37 2.73 12.74
C SER A 122 3.37 2.58 13.89
N HIS A 123 3.95 3.68 14.38
CA HIS A 123 5.03 3.65 15.37
C HIS A 123 4.67 2.81 16.61
N ASP A 124 3.58 3.17 17.29
CA ASP A 124 3.14 2.48 18.50
C ASP A 124 2.50 1.11 18.20
N LEU A 125 2.03 0.89 16.97
CA LEU A 125 1.33 -0.35 16.60
C LEU A 125 2.29 -1.54 16.56
N VAL A 126 3.49 -1.34 16.02
CA VAL A 126 4.51 -2.39 15.90
C VAL A 126 4.88 -2.91 17.29
N GLU A 127 5.19 -2.01 18.23
CA GLU A 127 5.61 -2.40 19.58
C GLU A 127 4.50 -3.14 20.33
N ASN A 128 3.27 -2.61 20.27
CA ASN A 128 2.12 -3.22 20.96
C ASN A 128 1.79 -4.60 20.40
N TYR A 129 1.70 -4.73 19.08
CA TYR A 129 1.42 -6.03 18.46
C TYR A 129 2.52 -7.05 18.70
N TYR A 130 3.79 -6.63 18.68
CA TYR A 130 4.89 -7.56 18.98
C TYR A 130 4.77 -8.13 20.40
N LYS A 131 4.53 -7.27 21.40
CA LYS A 131 4.36 -7.69 22.80
C LYS A 131 3.19 -8.66 22.95
N GLU A 132 2.06 -8.35 22.33
CA GLU A 132 0.87 -9.21 22.40
C GLU A 132 1.08 -10.55 21.68
N LEU A 133 1.75 -10.56 20.53
CA LEU A 133 2.11 -11.79 19.81
C LEU A 133 3.02 -12.69 20.66
N VAL A 134 4.02 -12.14 21.32
CA VAL A 134 4.90 -12.90 22.23
C VAL A 134 4.08 -13.56 23.34
N VAL A 135 3.28 -12.78 24.06
CA VAL A 135 2.40 -13.29 25.15
C VAL A 135 1.45 -14.38 24.62
N MET A 136 0.89 -14.20 23.44
CA MET A 136 -0.02 -15.17 22.82
C MET A 136 0.68 -16.47 22.45
N THR A 137 1.90 -16.40 21.91
CA THR A 137 2.69 -17.58 21.55
C THR A 137 3.19 -18.35 22.77
N GLU A 138 3.61 -17.65 23.83
CA GLU A 138 3.96 -18.26 25.13
C GLU A 138 2.78 -19.02 25.74
N LYS A 139 1.58 -18.43 25.74
CA LYS A 139 0.36 -19.09 26.23
C LYS A 139 -0.03 -20.35 25.45
N LYS A 140 0.35 -20.42 24.18
CA LYS A 140 0.02 -21.54 23.28
C LYS A 140 1.14 -22.56 23.14
N ASP A 141 2.26 -22.39 23.86
CA ASP A 141 3.48 -23.21 23.73
C ASP A 141 3.99 -23.31 22.28
N LEU A 142 3.95 -22.17 21.58
CA LEU A 142 4.38 -22.05 20.19
C LEU A 142 5.53 -21.06 20.07
N GLN A 143 6.29 -21.17 18.97
CA GLN A 143 7.37 -20.25 18.65
C GLN A 143 7.02 -19.47 17.37
N LEU A 144 7.22 -18.15 17.41
CA LEU A 144 7.17 -17.30 16.21
C LEU A 144 8.17 -17.81 15.16
N LYS A 145 7.78 -17.80 13.88
CA LYS A 145 8.68 -18.20 12.79
C LYS A 145 9.87 -17.25 12.72
N ASN A 146 11.04 -17.76 12.32
CA ASN A 146 12.23 -16.95 12.05
C ASN A 146 12.06 -16.17 10.73
N THR A 147 11.34 -15.05 10.78
CA THR A 147 11.04 -14.20 9.63
C THR A 147 10.85 -12.75 10.06
N THR A 148 10.94 -11.84 9.10
CA THR A 148 10.38 -10.49 9.25
C THR A 148 8.94 -10.49 8.74
N PHE A 149 8.03 -9.95 9.53
CA PHE A 149 6.65 -9.67 9.15
C PHE A 149 6.42 -8.15 9.17
N TYR A 150 5.76 -7.63 8.15
CA TYR A 150 5.56 -6.20 7.95
C TYR A 150 4.12 -5.78 8.21
N LEU A 151 3.95 -4.74 9.02
CA LEU A 151 2.77 -3.89 8.98
C LEU A 151 2.96 -2.91 7.83
N GLN A 152 2.42 -3.25 6.67
CA GLN A 152 2.56 -2.44 5.46
C GLN A 152 1.55 -1.30 5.51
N VAL A 153 2.03 -0.11 5.82
CA VAL A 153 1.22 1.09 5.96
C VAL A 153 0.91 1.69 4.61
N VAL A 154 -0.36 1.96 4.37
CA VAL A 154 -0.84 2.76 3.25
C VAL A 154 -1.70 3.91 3.74
N TYR A 155 -1.64 5.04 3.07
CA TYR A 155 -2.30 6.27 3.53
C TYR A 155 -3.83 6.22 3.42
N ASN A 156 -4.36 5.38 2.51
CA ASN A 156 -5.79 5.18 2.30
C ASN A 156 -6.08 3.70 2.07
N ALA A 157 -7.28 3.24 2.46
CA ALA A 157 -7.66 1.84 2.31
C ALA A 157 -7.66 1.43 0.82
N PRO A 158 -7.00 0.33 0.43
CA PRO A 158 -7.13 -0.19 -0.92
C PRO A 158 -8.56 -0.72 -1.15
N PRO A 159 -9.00 -0.83 -2.42
CA PRO A 159 -10.26 -1.49 -2.76
C PRO A 159 -10.40 -2.88 -2.14
N VAL A 160 -11.61 -3.25 -1.74
CA VAL A 160 -11.92 -4.55 -1.09
C VAL A 160 -11.49 -5.77 -1.94
N SER A 161 -11.43 -5.62 -3.27
CA SER A 161 -11.03 -6.70 -4.18
C SER A 161 -9.51 -6.91 -4.29
N TRP A 162 -8.71 -6.01 -3.71
CA TRP A 162 -7.25 -6.08 -3.74
C TRP A 162 -6.74 -6.89 -2.54
N LYS A 163 -5.62 -7.60 -2.72
CA LYS A 163 -5.01 -8.39 -1.65
C LYS A 163 -4.58 -7.48 -0.50
N ASN A 164 -4.87 -7.86 0.74
CA ASN A 164 -4.52 -7.06 1.91
C ASN A 164 -3.64 -7.79 2.93
N LYS A 165 -3.34 -9.08 2.73
CA LYS A 165 -2.43 -9.85 3.58
C LYS A 165 -1.79 -11.02 2.84
N ASN A 166 -0.61 -11.44 3.30
CA ASN A 166 0.04 -12.71 2.99
C ASN A 166 0.89 -13.16 4.21
N GLU A 167 1.71 -14.19 4.01
CA GLU A 167 2.57 -14.80 5.04
C GLU A 167 3.66 -13.87 5.62
N LYS A 168 3.92 -12.70 5.00
CA LYS A 168 4.98 -11.76 5.40
C LYS A 168 4.48 -10.36 5.69
N MET A 169 3.25 -10.02 5.34
CA MET A 169 2.72 -8.69 5.62
C MET A 169 1.20 -8.63 5.70
N ILE A 170 0.73 -7.60 6.38
CA ILE A 170 -0.66 -7.16 6.38
C ILE A 170 -0.73 -5.66 6.08
N ILE A 171 -1.66 -5.26 5.22
CA ILE A 171 -1.94 -3.86 4.92
C ILE A 171 -2.67 -3.24 6.11
N ILE A 172 -2.18 -2.10 6.57
CA ILE A 172 -2.88 -1.24 7.54
C ILE A 172 -3.01 0.18 7.00
N SER A 173 -4.09 0.85 7.36
CA SER A 173 -4.32 2.25 7.00
C SER A 173 -5.02 3.01 8.13
N PRO A 174 -4.91 4.35 8.18
CA PRO A 174 -5.66 5.17 9.13
C PRO A 174 -7.19 5.06 9.02
N GLU A 175 -7.71 4.68 7.85
CA GLU A 175 -9.16 4.60 7.59
C GLU A 175 -9.76 3.21 7.83
N THR A 176 -8.91 2.17 7.89
CA THR A 176 -9.37 0.80 8.11
C THR A 176 -9.41 0.46 9.59
N LYS A 177 -10.34 -0.43 9.96
CA LYS A 177 -10.26 -1.13 11.24
C LYS A 177 -8.89 -1.80 11.34
N ARG A 178 -8.18 -1.53 12.44
CA ARG A 178 -6.89 -2.15 12.72
C ARG A 178 -7.07 -3.66 12.86
N PRO A 179 -6.15 -4.47 12.31
CA PRO A 179 -6.23 -5.90 12.47
C PRO A 179 -6.09 -6.30 13.94
N THR A 180 -6.75 -7.37 14.36
CA THR A 180 -6.57 -7.92 15.70
C THR A 180 -5.26 -8.71 15.78
N VAL A 181 -4.76 -8.93 17.00
CA VAL A 181 -3.58 -9.80 17.18
C VAL A 181 -3.85 -11.23 16.72
N ASP A 182 -5.08 -11.72 16.86
CA ASP A 182 -5.49 -13.01 16.29
C ASP A 182 -5.35 -13.01 14.76
N GLU A 183 -5.72 -11.93 14.07
CA GLU A 183 -5.57 -11.83 12.61
C GLU A 183 -4.10 -11.80 12.18
N LEU A 184 -3.23 -11.13 12.95
CA LEU A 184 -1.77 -11.16 12.72
C LEU A 184 -1.22 -12.57 12.96
N TYR A 185 -1.65 -13.21 14.04
CA TYR A 185 -1.26 -14.56 14.39
C TYR A 185 -1.66 -15.54 13.28
N ASP A 186 -2.90 -15.48 12.79
CA ASP A 186 -3.37 -16.33 11.71
C ASP A 186 -2.59 -16.13 10.40
N ALA A 187 -2.13 -14.90 10.12
CA ALA A 187 -1.28 -14.61 8.97
C ALA A 187 0.14 -15.17 9.12
N LEU A 188 0.64 -15.28 10.36
CA LEU A 188 1.97 -15.81 10.66
C LEU A 188 2.03 -17.34 10.64
N PHE A 189 0.95 -18.02 11.00
CA PHE A 189 0.96 -19.46 11.26
C PHE A 189 0.19 -20.32 10.24
N ASN A 190 -0.67 -19.75 9.41
CA ASN A 190 -1.25 -20.43 8.24
C ASN A 190 -0.34 -20.32 7.01
#